data_AF-A0A1F2S8B7-F1
#
_entry.id   AF-A0A1F2S8B7-F1
#
_cell.length_a   1.000
_cell.length_b   1.000
_cell.length_c   1.000
_cell.angle_alpha   90.00
_cell.angle_beta   90.00
_cell.angle_gamma   90.00
#
_symmetry.space_group_name_H-M   'P 1'
#
loop_
_entity.id
_entity.type
_entity.pdbx_description
1 polymer ?
#
loop_
_entity_poly.entity_id
_entity_poly.type
_entity_poly.pdbx_seq_one_letter_code
_entity_poly.pdbx_strand_id
1 'polypeptide(L)'
;MAKRQPREKSEKPKTEDFKEEGIEVSGTVLEKFPGGMFSVELEGQKQVVLAHLAGRLRKNRIRILQGDRVTLELSPYDLTRGRITYRFR
;
A
#
# COMPACT_ATOMS: atom_id res chain seq x y z
N MET A 1 18.83 -33.97 8.00
CA MET A 1 19.21 -32.55 7.89
C MET A 1 18.10 -31.80 7.18
N ALA A 2 17.58 -30.75 7.81
CA ALA A 2 16.36 -30.05 7.44
C ALA A 2 16.44 -29.44 6.02
N LYS A 3 15.40 -29.68 5.22
CA LYS A 3 15.16 -29.01 3.93
C LYS A 3 15.09 -27.51 4.18
N ARG A 4 16.15 -26.77 3.84
CA ARG A 4 16.10 -25.31 3.73
C ARG A 4 15.39 -25.01 2.43
N GLN A 5 14.12 -24.64 2.50
CA GLN A 5 13.44 -23.96 1.39
C GLN A 5 14.14 -22.61 1.18
N PRO A 6 14.77 -22.37 0.02
CA PRO A 6 15.19 -21.02 -0.34
C PRO A 6 13.91 -20.23 -0.64
N ARG A 7 13.70 -19.15 0.12
CA ARG A 7 12.56 -18.25 -0.01
C ARG A 7 12.40 -17.80 -1.47
N GLU A 8 11.26 -18.12 -2.08
CA GLU A 8 10.86 -17.63 -3.40
C GLU A 8 10.96 -16.10 -3.41
N LYS A 9 11.87 -15.58 -4.22
CA LYS A 9 11.89 -14.17 -4.60
C LYS A 9 10.70 -13.97 -5.51
N SER A 10 9.65 -13.33 -4.99
CA SER A 10 8.57 -12.82 -5.82
C SER A 10 9.11 -11.67 -6.68
N GLU A 11 9.44 -11.98 -7.92
CA GLU A 11 9.65 -11.01 -8.98
C GLU A 11 8.41 -10.12 -9.09
N LYS A 12 8.56 -8.82 -8.84
CA LYS A 12 7.47 -7.87 -9.05
C LYS A 12 7.31 -7.66 -10.55
N PRO A 13 6.11 -7.86 -11.14
CA PRO A 13 5.88 -7.53 -12.53
C PRO A 13 6.05 -6.02 -12.71
N LYS A 14 6.85 -5.64 -13.71
CA LYS A 14 6.82 -4.29 -14.29
C LYS A 14 5.53 -4.20 -15.09
N THR A 15 4.54 -3.47 -14.59
CA THR A 15 3.39 -3.06 -15.40
C THR A 15 3.54 -1.59 -15.71
N GLU A 16 3.55 -1.33 -17.00
CA GLU A 16 3.74 -0.06 -17.69
C GLU A 16 2.62 0.93 -17.35
N ASP A 17 2.99 2.21 -17.32
CA ASP A 17 2.15 3.37 -17.01
C ASP A 17 1.07 3.60 -18.08
N PHE A 18 -0.02 2.83 -18.06
CA PHE A 18 -1.28 3.32 -18.59
C PHE A 18 -1.91 4.22 -17.53
N LYS A 19 -2.09 5.50 -17.88
CA LYS A 19 -2.80 6.52 -17.09
C LYS A 19 -4.27 6.13 -16.98
N GLU A 20 -4.56 5.11 -16.22
CA GLU A 20 -5.92 4.81 -15.80
C GLU A 20 -6.12 5.48 -14.46
N GLU A 21 -7.17 6.31 -14.41
CA GLU A 21 -7.60 7.05 -13.24
C GLU A 21 -7.79 6.04 -12.09
N GLY A 22 -6.80 6.00 -11.20
CA GLY A 22 -6.80 5.11 -10.06
C GLY A 22 -8.01 5.40 -9.19
N ILE A 23 -8.60 4.35 -8.62
CA ILE A 23 -9.75 4.52 -7.73
C ILE A 23 -9.23 5.08 -6.41
N GLU A 24 -9.64 6.30 -6.08
CA GLU A 24 -9.36 6.90 -4.79
C GLU A 24 -10.30 6.33 -3.72
N VAL A 25 -9.72 5.78 -2.66
CA VAL A 25 -10.45 5.18 -1.54
C VAL A 25 -9.86 5.66 -0.22
N SER A 26 -10.72 5.93 0.76
CA SER A 26 -10.28 6.21 2.13
C SER A 26 -10.06 4.91 2.91
N GLY A 27 -9.13 4.94 3.85
CA GLY A 27 -8.85 3.79 4.71
C GLY A 27 -8.13 4.16 5.99
N THR A 28 -8.08 3.20 6.92
CA THR A 28 -7.40 3.33 8.21
C THR A 28 -6.19 2.41 8.26
N VAL A 29 -5.05 2.94 8.67
CA VAL A 29 -3.79 2.18 8.76
C VAL A 29 -3.86 1.23 9.94
N LEU A 30 -3.71 -0.07 9.69
CA LEU A 30 -3.65 -1.09 10.73
C LEU A 30 -2.22 -1.29 11.22
N GLU A 31 -1.29 -1.61 10.33
CA GLU A 31 0.06 -1.99 10.71
C GLU A 31 1.09 -1.46 9.72
N LYS A 32 2.33 -1.27 10.20
CA LYS A 32 3.47 -0.89 9.38
C LYS A 32 4.48 -2.04 9.32
N PHE A 33 4.94 -2.36 8.13
CA PHE A 33 5.97 -3.38 7.91
C PHE A 33 7.37 -2.75 7.72
N PRO A 34 8.45 -3.50 8.02
CA PRO A 34 9.83 -3.01 7.92
C PRO A 34 10.29 -2.55 6.52
N GLY A 35 9.51 -2.82 5.46
CA GLY A 35 9.82 -2.42 4.07
C GLY A 35 9.20 -1.09 3.63
N GLY A 36 8.59 -0.32 4.54
CA GLY A 36 7.78 0.85 4.16
C GLY A 36 6.52 0.44 3.38
N MET A 37 5.99 -0.74 3.71
CA MET A 37 4.66 -1.22 3.36
C MET A 37 3.74 -0.99 4.55
N PHE A 38 2.48 -0.67 4.28
CA PHE A 38 1.47 -0.43 5.28
C PHE A 38 0.27 -1.32 4.96
N SER A 39 -0.26 -1.98 5.99
CA SER A 39 -1.58 -2.60 5.94
C SER A 39 -2.60 -1.51 6.18
N VAL A 40 -3.49 -1.31 5.22
CA VAL A 40 -4.58 -0.34 5.35
C VAL A 40 -5.90 -1.06 5.15
N GLU A 41 -6.82 -0.85 6.05
CA GLU A 41 -8.20 -1.32 5.95
C GLU A 41 -9.02 -0.26 5.21
N LEU A 42 -9.70 -0.65 4.13
CA LEU A 42 -10.52 0.27 3.35
C LEU A 42 -11.81 0.63 4.10
N GLU A 43 -12.23 1.87 3.99
CA GLU A 43 -13.48 2.34 4.56
C GLU A 43 -14.63 1.87 3.64
N GLY A 44 -15.49 0.98 4.16
CA GLY A 44 -16.62 0.40 3.42
C GLY A 44 -16.46 -1.08 3.05
N GLN A 45 -15.24 -1.62 3.08
CA GLN A 45 -14.98 -3.06 2.87
C GLN A 45 -13.98 -3.56 3.92
N LYS A 46 -14.24 -4.71 4.54
CA LYS A 46 -13.33 -5.34 5.51
C LYS A 46 -12.14 -6.04 4.84
N GLN A 47 -11.57 -5.38 3.83
CA GLN A 47 -10.44 -5.84 3.05
C GLN A 47 -9.20 -5.07 3.47
N VAL A 48 -8.11 -5.80 3.68
CA VAL A 48 -6.80 -5.23 4.00
C VAL A 48 -5.97 -5.16 2.72
N VAL A 49 -5.42 -3.98 2.47
CA VAL A 49 -4.63 -3.67 1.28
C VAL A 49 -3.19 -3.42 1.70
N LEU A 50 -2.26 -3.92 0.90
CA LEU A 50 -0.84 -3.59 1.06
C LEU A 50 -0.53 -2.35 0.25
N ALA A 51 -0.20 -1.27 0.94
CA ALA A 51 0.07 0.01 0.31
C ALA A 51 1.49 0.50 0.56
N HIS A 52 2.03 1.20 -0.43
CA HIS A 52 3.30 1.90 -0.32
C HIS A 52 3.09 3.41 -0.31
N LEU A 53 3.95 4.13 0.40
CA LEU A 53 3.99 5.60 0.38
C LEU A 53 4.32 6.12 -1.03
N ALA A 54 3.51 7.06 -1.53
CA ALA A 54 3.87 7.83 -2.70
C ALA A 54 5.19 8.60 -2.48
N GLY A 55 5.95 8.79 -3.56
CA GLY A 55 7.23 9.52 -3.50
C GLY A 55 7.11 10.93 -2.94
N ARG A 56 5.96 11.60 -3.17
CA ARG A 56 5.67 12.93 -2.60
C ARG A 56 5.66 12.91 -1.08
N LEU A 57 4.99 11.95 -0.46
CA LEU A 57 4.94 11.80 1.00
C LEU A 57 6.33 11.54 1.60
N ARG A 58 7.16 10.74 0.90
CA ARG A 58 8.55 10.49 1.30
C ARG A 58 9.39 11.76 1.28
N LYS A 59 9.27 12.59 0.24
CA LYS A 59 9.95 13.91 0.15
C LYS A 59 9.53 14.85 1.28
N ASN A 60 8.22 14.89 1.58
CA ASN A 60 7.66 15.69 2.66
C ASN A 60 7.87 15.10 4.07
N ARG A 61 8.60 13.99 4.20
CA ARG A 61 8.89 13.30 5.47
C ARG A 61 7.63 12.99 6.29
N ILE A 62 6.50 12.72 5.62
CA ILE A 62 5.26 12.37 6.32
C ILE A 62 5.43 10.99 6.93
N ARG A 63 5.30 10.92 8.26
CA ARG A 63 5.27 9.68 9.02
C ARG A 63 3.83 9.19 9.09
N ILE A 64 3.63 7.91 8.83
CA ILE A 64 2.33 7.26 9.01
C ILE A 64 2.45 6.32 10.20
N LEU A 65 1.49 6.39 11.10
CA LEU A 65 1.33 5.56 12.27
C LEU A 65 0.09 4.67 12.13
N GLN A 66 0.01 3.66 12.97
CA GLN A 66 -1.20 2.85 13.12
C GLN A 66 -2.33 3.72 13.65
N GLY A 67 -3.53 3.53 13.10
CA GLY A 67 -4.74 4.30 13.41
C GLY A 67 -4.91 5.58 12.58
N ASP A 68 -3.93 5.94 11.73
CA ASP A 68 -4.06 7.10 10.86
C ASP A 68 -5.06 6.85 9.73
N ARG A 69 -5.87 7.87 9.41
CA ARG A 69 -6.70 7.89 8.22
C ARG A 69 -5.91 8.38 7.02
N VAL A 70 -5.95 7.62 5.95
CA VAL A 70 -5.19 7.88 4.72
C VAL A 70 -6.08 7.71 3.49
N THR A 71 -5.75 8.45 2.43
CA THR A 71 -6.29 8.22 1.10
C THR A 71 -5.32 7.35 0.31
N LEU A 72 -5.88 6.32 -0.29
CA LEU A 72 -5.21 5.38 -1.15
C LEU A 72 -5.72 5.52 -2.57
N GLU A 73 -4.83 5.45 -3.54
CA GLU A 73 -5.19 5.13 -4.91
C GLU A 73 -4.95 3.64 -5.13
N LEU A 74 -6.01 2.94 -5.52
CA LEU A 74 -5.93 1.54 -5.93
C LEU A 74 -5.75 1.47 -7.45
N SER A 75 -5.00 0.46 -7.88
CA SER A 75 -4.97 0.13 -9.30
C SER A 75 -6.31 -0.49 -9.69
N PRO A 76 -6.95 -0.07 -10.79
CA PRO A 76 -8.21 -0.67 -11.24
C PRO A 76 -8.07 -2.17 -11.55
N TYR A 77 -6.84 -2.63 -11.77
CA TYR A 77 -6.50 -4.03 -12.05
C TYR A 77 -6.27 -4.88 -10.80
N ASP A 78 -5.88 -4.27 -9.68
CA ASP A 78 -5.54 -4.99 -8.45
C ASP A 78 -5.94 -4.18 -7.22
N LEU A 79 -7.06 -4.57 -6.60
CA LEU A 79 -7.61 -3.99 -5.37
C LEU A 79 -6.84 -4.42 -4.10
N THR A 80 -5.83 -5.29 -4.21
CA THR A 80 -5.00 -5.73 -3.06
C THR A 80 -3.75 -4.87 -2.86
N ARG A 81 -3.42 -4.02 -3.85
CA ARG A 81 -2.27 -3.13 -3.83
C ARG A 81 -2.69 -1.69 -4.02
N GLY A 82 -2.15 -0.82 -3.17
CA GLY A 82 -2.47 0.61 -3.19
C GLY A 82 -1.27 1.52 -3.09
N ARG A 83 -1.49 2.78 -3.46
CA ARG A 83 -0.55 3.88 -3.28
C ARG A 83 -1.14 4.90 -2.30
N ILE A 84 -0.47 5.15 -1.19
CA ILE A 84 -0.90 6.20 -0.25
C ILE A 84 -0.55 7.55 -0.86
N THR A 85 -1.56 8.37 -1.13
CA THR A 85 -1.38 9.71 -1.69
C THR A 85 -1.48 10.79 -0.63
N TYR A 86 -2.38 10.61 0.34
CA TYR A 86 -2.70 11.62 1.33
C TYR A 86 -2.91 11.03 2.72
N ARG A 87 -2.63 11.83 3.75
CA ARG A 87 -2.92 11.54 5.15
C ARG A 87 -3.81 12.66 5.68
N PHE A 88 -4.96 12.29 6.25
CA PHE A 88 -5.81 13.25 6.97
C PHE A 88 -5.16 13.56 8.34
N ARG A 89 -5.14 14.84 8.71
CA ARG A 89 -4.54 15.33 9.95
C ARG A 89 -5.53 15.30 11.09
#